data_AF-A0A650DSZ1-F1
#
_entry.id   AF-A0A650DSZ1-F1
#
_cell.length_a   1.000
_cell.length_b   1.000
_cell.length_c   1.000
_cell.angle_alpha   90.00
_cell.angle_beta   90.00
_cell.angle_gamma   90.00
#
_symmetry.space_group_name_H-M   'P 1'
#
loop_
_entity.id
_entity.type
_entity.pdbx_description
1 polymer ?
#
loop_
_entity_poly.entity_id
_entity_poly.type
_entity_poly.pdbx_seq_one_letter_code
_entity_poly.pdbx_strand_id
1 'polypeptide(L)' 'KTTTTDDKRLQSTLKRIGVNAIPQIEEVNIFKDDVVIQFSNPKVQASIAANTW' A
#
# COMPACT_ATOMS: atom_id res chain seq x y z
N LYS A 1 -21.57 -12.36 3.78
CA LYS A 1 -20.14 -12.15 4.11
C LYS A 1 -19.31 -12.87 3.04
N THR A 2 -19.10 -12.22 1.90
CA THR A 2 -18.48 -12.73 0.66
C THR A 2 -17.06 -12.17 0.43
N THR A 3 -16.46 -11.59 1.46
CA THR A 3 -15.29 -10.71 1.35
C THR A 3 -13.99 -11.41 0.93
N THR A 4 -13.81 -12.68 1.26
CA THR A 4 -12.51 -13.38 1.10
C THR A 4 -12.16 -13.76 -0.34
N THR A 5 -13.15 -13.96 -1.22
CA THR A 5 -12.89 -14.30 -2.63
C THR A 5 -12.57 -13.05 -3.44
N ASP A 6 -13.29 -11.97 -3.18
CA ASP A 6 -13.08 -10.68 -3.85
C ASP A 6 -11.73 -10.08 -3.46
N ASP A 7 -11.30 -10.19 -2.19
CA ASP A 7 -9.96 -9.74 -1.75
C ASP A 7 -8.84 -10.44 -2.53
N LYS A 8 -8.93 -11.77 -2.73
CA LYS A 8 -7.92 -12.52 -3.51
C LYS A 8 -7.89 -12.08 -4.98
N ARG A 9 -9.05 -11.79 -5.57
CA ARG A 9 -9.17 -11.29 -6.95
C ARG A 9 -8.59 -9.88 -7.08
N LEU A 10 -8.86 -9.01 -6.11
CA LEU A 10 -8.29 -7.67 -6.04
C LEU A 10 -6.76 -7.71 -5.96
N GLN A 11 -6.22 -8.51 -5.03
CA GLN A 11 -4.78 -8.70 -4.88
C GLN A 11 -4.10 -9.21 -6.16
N SER A 12 -4.74 -10.18 -6.82
CA SER A 12 -4.24 -10.70 -8.11
C SER A 12 -4.24 -9.64 -9.21
N THR A 13 -5.24 -8.76 -9.21
CA THR A 13 -5.36 -7.67 -10.19
C THR A 13 -4.31 -6.59 -9.96
N LEU A 14 -4.09 -6.17 -8.70
CA LEU A 14 -3.06 -5.21 -8.33
C LEU A 14 -1.65 -5.71 -8.71
N LYS A 15 -1.34 -6.97 -8.39
CA LYS A 15 -0.05 -7.58 -8.74
C LYS A 15 0.21 -7.57 -10.24
N ARG A 16 -0.82 -7.84 -11.06
CA ARG A 16 -0.73 -7.83 -12.52
C ARG A 16 -0.43 -6.45 -13.10
N ILE A 17 -0.89 -5.38 -12.48
CA ILE A 17 -0.58 -4.00 -12.89
C ILE A 17 0.70 -3.44 -12.23
N GLY A 18 1.49 -4.30 -11.57
CA GLY A 18 2.77 -3.91 -10.96
C GLY A 18 2.64 -3.23 -9.60
N VAL A 19 1.46 -3.29 -8.96
CA VAL A 19 1.25 -2.83 -7.58
C VAL A 19 1.45 -4.02 -6.64
N ASN A 20 2.45 -3.92 -5.77
CA ASN A 20 2.84 -4.99 -4.85
C ASN A 20 2.76 -4.50 -3.40
N ALA A 21 2.49 -5.43 -2.48
CA ALA A 21 2.60 -5.14 -1.06
C ALA A 21 4.08 -4.93 -0.69
N ILE A 22 4.39 -3.84 0.01
CA ILE A 22 5.73 -3.60 0.53
C ILE A 22 5.86 -4.31 1.89
N PRO A 23 6.84 -5.22 2.07
CA PRO A 23 7.03 -5.90 3.33
C PRO A 23 7.65 -4.95 4.38
N GLN A 24 7.27 -5.16 5.64
CA GLN A 24 7.99 -4.63 6.82
C GLN A 24 8.19 -3.11 6.84
N ILE A 25 7.17 -2.33 6.49
CA ILE A 25 7.20 -0.88 6.73
C ILE A 25 7.04 -0.62 8.23
N GLU A 26 8.01 0.08 8.82
CA GLU A 26 7.97 0.48 10.23
C GLU A 26 7.16 1.75 10.43
N GLU A 27 7.31 2.73 9.54
CA GLU A 27 6.55 3.97 9.56
C GLU A 27 6.44 4.61 8.19
N VAL A 28 5.37 5.37 7.97
CA VAL A 28 5.22 6.30 6.85
C VAL A 28 4.92 7.68 7.41
N ASN A 29 5.72 8.65 6.98
CA ASN A 29 5.54 10.05 7.32
C ASN A 29 5.15 10.81 6.06
N ILE A 30 3.97 11.43 6.08
CA ILE A 30 3.54 12.35 5.02
C ILE A 30 3.72 13.76 5.56
N PHE A 31 4.68 14.47 4.97
CA PHE A 31 4.93 15.88 5.27
C PHE A 31 4.06 16.74 4.36
N LYS A 32 3.24 17.59 4.96
CA LYS A 32 2.40 18.55 4.24
C LYS A 32 2.48 19.88 4.96
N ASP A 33 3.08 20.87 4.30
CA ASP A 33 3.37 22.19 4.90
C ASP A 33 4.11 22.00 6.24
N ASP A 34 3.58 22.54 7.33
CA ASP A 34 4.14 22.39 8.69
C ASP A 34 3.54 21.19 9.47
N VAL A 35 2.74 20.35 8.81
CA VAL A 35 2.05 19.21 9.42
C VAL A 35 2.70 17.90 8.99
N VAL A 36 2.95 17.04 9.98
CA VAL A 36 3.38 15.65 9.76
C VAL A 36 2.21 14.72 10.06
N ILE A 37 1.85 13.90 9.08
CA ILE A 37 0.90 12.80 9.26
C ILE A 37 1.72 11.52 9.36
N GLN A 38 1.74 10.92 10.56
CA GLN A 38 2.53 9.72 10.85
C GLN A 38 1.64 8.48 10.92
N PHE A 39 2.05 7.43 10.22
CA PHE A 39 1.47 6.09 10.30
C PHE A 39 2.52 5.12 10.82
N SER A 40 2.25 4.47 11.94
CA SER A 40 3.10 3.39 12.48
C SER A 40 2.67 2.04 11.93
N ASN A 41 3.66 1.23 11.53
CA ASN A 41 3.54 -0.09 10.93
C ASN A 41 2.43 -0.24 9.86
N PRO A 42 2.35 0.67 8.87
CA PRO A 42 1.28 0.62 7.88
C PRO A 42 1.46 -0.55 6.90
N LYS A 43 0.35 -1.03 6.36
CA LYS A 43 0.34 -1.95 5.23
C LYS A 43 0.14 -1.15 3.95
N VAL A 44 1.17 -1.09 3.11
CA VAL A 44 1.16 -0.29 1.87
C VAL A 44 1.24 -1.21 0.65
N GLN A 45 0.48 -0.87 -0.39
CA GLN A 45 0.58 -1.48 -1.70
C GLN A 45 0.94 -0.40 -2.72
N ALA A 46 2.06 -0.59 -3.40
CA ALA A 46 2.68 0.45 -4.19
C ALA A 46 3.34 -0.13 -5.44
N SER A 47 3.62 0.74 -6.41
CA SER A 47 4.47 0.41 -7.55
C SER A 47 5.77 1.19 -7.46
N ILE A 48 6.82 0.51 -6.99
CA ILE A 48 8.15 1.11 -6.80
C ILE A 48 8.73 1.56 -8.15
N ALA A 49 8.60 0.74 -9.20
CA ALA A 49 9.11 1.05 -10.53
C ALA A 49 8.46 2.31 -11.13
N ALA A 50 7.21 2.61 -10.76
CA ALA A 50 6.48 3.80 -11.19
C ALA A 50 6.49 4.94 -10.17
N ASN A 51 7.26 4.82 -9.07
CA ASN A 51 7.31 5.79 -7.98
C ASN A 51 5.91 6.20 -7.44
N THR A 52 4.98 5.24 -7.37
CA THR A 52 3.62 5.44 -6.84
C THR A 52 3.48 4.67 -5.53
N TRP A 53 3.23 5.36 -4.42
CA TRP A 53 3.32 4.85 -3.04
C TRP A 53 1.98 4.86 -2.31
#